data_AF-A0A1X4I9K2-F1
#
_entry.id   AF-A0A1X4I9K2-F1
#
_cell.length_a   1.000
_cell.length_b   1.000
_cell.length_c   1.000
_cell.angle_alpha   90.00
_cell.angle_beta   90.00
_cell.angle_gamma   90.00
#
_symmetry.space_group_name_H-M   'P 1'
#
loop_
_entity.id
_entity.type
_entity.pdbx_description
1 polymer ?
#
loop_
_entity_poly.entity_id
_entity_poly.type
_entity_poly.pdbx_seq_one_letter_code
_entity_poly.pdbx_strand_id
1 'polypeptide(L)' 'ARVEVRPASAGADASPLSAEGRTVTVSGAHFRYRADAAVSGPVRTRTWVVREGAWGLTVPVR' A
#
# COMPACT_ATOMS: atom_id res chain seq x y z
N ALA A 1 -10.72 0.33 8.90
CA ALA A 1 -10.22 0.61 7.54
C ALA A 1 -10.03 -0.72 6.84
N ARG A 2 -10.41 -0.81 5.56
CA ARG A 2 -10.36 -2.05 4.78
C ARG A 2 -9.05 -2.12 4.00
N VAL A 3 -8.47 -3.31 3.95
CA VAL A 3 -7.23 -3.63 3.24
C VAL A 3 -7.55 -4.72 2.22
N GLU A 4 -7.14 -4.51 0.98
CA GLU A 4 -7.20 -5.52 -0.08
C GLU A 4 -5.78 -5.88 -0.53
N VAL A 5 -5.47 -7.18 -0.56
CA VAL A 5 -4.19 -7.71 -1.03
C VAL A 5 -4.43 -8.52 -2.30
N ARG A 6 -3.73 -8.16 -3.37
CA ARG A 6 -3.76 -8.82 -4.68
C ARG A 6 -2.40 -9.47 -4.95
N PRO A 7 -2.24 -10.77 -4.69
CA PRO A 7 -0.99 -11.46 -4.96
C PRO A 7 -0.73 -11.49 -6.47
N ALA A 8 0.44 -11.02 -6.91
CA ALA A 8 0.78 -10.99 -8.34
C ALA A 8 0.77 -12.39 -8.99
N SER A 9 1.08 -13.43 -8.21
CA SER A 9 1.10 -14.82 -8.69
C SER A 9 -0.29 -15.43 -8.90
N ALA A 10 -1.36 -14.82 -8.37
CA ALA A 10 -2.71 -15.39 -8.43
C ALA A 10 -3.46 -15.08 -9.74
N GLY A 11 -2.90 -14.23 -10.61
CA GLY A 11 -3.56 -13.79 -11.84
C GLY A 11 -4.60 -12.68 -11.59
N ALA A 12 -5.07 -12.05 -12.67
CA ALA A 12 -5.97 -10.89 -12.59
C ALA A 12 -7.39 -11.23 -12.09
N ASP A 13 -7.84 -12.46 -12.34
CA ASP A 13 -9.19 -12.92 -12.00
C ASP A 13 -9.31 -13.47 -10.57
N ALA A 14 -8.20 -13.56 -9.83
CA ALA A 14 -8.24 -14.02 -8.46
C ALA A 14 -8.90 -12.98 -7.54
N SER A 15 -9.84 -13.45 -6.73
CA SER A 15 -10.46 -12.63 -5.68
C SER A 15 -9.39 -12.08 -4.71
N PRO A 16 -9.41 -10.77 -4.41
CA PRO A 16 -8.47 -10.19 -3.47
C PRO A 16 -8.69 -10.71 -2.05
N LEU A 17 -7.61 -10.86 -1.30
CA LEU A 17 -7.69 -11.11 0.14
C LEU A 17 -8.12 -9.81 0.83
N SER A 18 -9.21 -9.86 1.59
CA SER A 18 -9.74 -8.71 2.33
C SER A 18 -9.47 -8.85 3.83
N ALA A 19 -9.07 -7.76 4.46
CA ALA A 19 -8.92 -7.67 5.91
C ALA A 19 -9.36 -6.29 6.42
N GLU A 20 -9.68 -6.21 7.71
CA GLU A 20 -9.90 -4.94 8.41
C GLU A 20 -8.75 -4.65 9.37
N GLY A 21 -8.28 -3.40 9.37
CA GLY A 21 -7.19 -2.99 10.24
C GLY A 21 -6.81 -1.53 10.03
N ARG A 22 -6.10 -0.95 10.99
CA ARG A 22 -5.53 0.40 10.90
C ARG A 22 -4.04 0.39 10.57
N THR A 23 -3.39 -0.75 10.73
CA THR A 23 -1.96 -0.91 10.50
C THR A 23 -1.73 -2.07 9.55
N VAL A 24 -0.93 -1.84 8.51
CA VAL A 24 -0.49 -2.86 7.57
C VAL A 24 1.03 -2.91 7.61
N THR A 25 1.59 -4.10 7.81
CA THR A 25 3.02 -4.34 7.70
C THR A 25 3.26 -5.35 6.59
N VAL A 26 4.13 -4.99 5.65
CA VAL A 26 4.61 -5.89 4.59
C VAL A 26 6.08 -6.15 4.83
N SER A 27 6.48 -7.42 4.91
CA SER A 27 7.86 -7.86 5.06
C SER A 27 8.19 -8.98 4.08
N GLY A 28 9.46 -9.11 3.71
CA GLY A 28 9.92 -10.18 2.81
C GLY A 28 11.29 -9.92 2.19
N ALA A 29 11.49 -10.49 1.00
CA ALA A 29 12.63 -10.13 0.14
C ALA A 29 12.62 -8.63 -0.19
N HIS A 30 13.74 -8.10 -0.67
CA HIS A 30 13.83 -6.69 -1.05
C HIS A 30 12.74 -6.32 -2.07
N PHE A 31 11.86 -5.37 -1.71
CA PHE A 31 10.74 -4.94 -2.56
C PHE A 31 10.72 -3.41 -2.75
N ARG A 32 10.07 -2.98 -3.83
CA ARG A 32 9.72 -1.59 -4.10
C ARG A 32 8.20 -1.42 -3.99
N TYR A 33 7.75 -0.23 -3.62
CA TYR A 33 6.33 0.09 -3.57
C TYR A 33 6.08 1.49 -4.12
N ARG A 34 4.86 1.74 -4.62
CA ARG A 34 4.40 3.07 -5.03
C ARG A 34 3.36 3.59 -4.04
N ALA A 35 3.56 4.79 -3.54
CA ALA A 35 2.62 5.52 -2.69
C ALA A 35 2.73 7.01 -3.00
N ASP A 36 1.61 7.74 -2.96
CA ASP A 36 1.58 9.19 -3.19
C ASP A 36 2.30 9.61 -4.48
N ALA A 37 2.06 8.86 -5.56
CA ALA A 37 2.73 8.93 -6.86
C ALA A 37 4.24 8.62 -6.89
N ALA A 38 4.93 8.48 -5.76
CA ALA A 38 6.35 8.17 -5.67
C ALA A 38 6.63 6.67 -5.57
N VAL A 39 7.74 6.22 -6.18
CA VAL A 39 8.28 4.87 -5.99
C VAL A 39 9.35 4.90 -4.90
N SER A 40 9.27 3.98 -3.95
CA SER A 40 10.19 3.84 -2.83
C SER A 40 10.82 2.45 -2.77
N GLY A 41 12.00 2.35 -2.15
CA GLY A 41 12.74 1.10 -1.95
C GLY A 41 14.01 0.97 -2.81
N PRO A 42 14.74 -0.14 -2.71
CA PRO A 42 14.34 -1.42 -2.09
C PRO A 42 14.29 -1.39 -0.56
N VAL A 43 13.28 -2.03 0.03
CA VAL A 43 13.15 -2.23 1.49
C VAL A 43 12.82 -3.69 1.82
N ARG A 44 13.07 -4.11 3.06
CA ARG A 44 12.70 -5.44 3.58
C ARG A 44 11.38 -5.46 4.32
N THR A 45 11.05 -4.34 4.96
CA THR A 45 9.85 -4.16 5.77
C THR A 45 9.33 -2.76 5.58
N ARG A 46 8.02 -2.61 5.47
CA ARG A 46 7.34 -1.32 5.51
C ARG A 46 6.03 -1.44 6.28
N THR A 47 5.75 -0.42 7.09
CA THR A 47 4.51 -0.30 7.83
C THR A 47 3.76 0.95 7.40
N TRP A 48 2.45 0.81 7.20
CA TRP A 48 1.51 1.89 6.96
C TRP A 48 0.50 1.93 8.08
N VAL A 49 0.18 3.13 8.55
CA VAL A 49 -0.82 3.37 9.59
C VAL A 49 -1.84 4.33 9.02
N VAL A 50 -3.11 3.95 9.07
CA VAL A 50 -4.22 4.84 8.76
C VAL A 50 -4.31 5.88 9.87
N ARG A 51 -4.16 7.14 9.49
CA ARG A 51 -4.35 8.29 10.36
C ARG A 51 -5.58 9.07 9.87
N GLU A 52 -6.42 9.47 10.81
CA GLU A 52 -7.54 10.37 10.50
C GLU A 52 -6.97 11.69 9.96
N GLY A 53 -7.59 12.26 8.91
CA GLY A 53 -7.13 13.49 8.28
C GLY A 53 -5.84 13.38 7.45
N ALA A 54 -5.33 12.18 7.16
CA ALA A 54 -4.07 11.99 6.42
C ALA A 54 -4.16 12.21 4.90
N TRP A 55 -5.37 12.37 4.35
CA TRP A 55 -5.56 12.57 2.93
C TRP A 55 -5.38 14.05 2.59
N GLY A 56 -4.40 14.34 1.74
CA GLY A 56 -4.17 15.68 1.18
C GLY A 56 -4.20 15.64 -0.35
N LEU A 57 -4.84 16.63 -0.98
CA LEU A 57 -4.83 16.80 -2.43
C LEU A 57 -3.73 17.82 -2.79
N THR A 58 -2.72 17.40 -3.54
CA THR A 58 -1.76 18.34 -4.14
C THR A 58 -2.33 18.84 -5.47
N VAL A 59 -2.60 20.13 -5.54
CA VAL A 59 -3.05 20.79 -6.78
C VAL A 59 -1.85 21.56 -7.35
N PRO A 60 -1.56 21.45 -8.66
CA PRO A 60 -0.52 22.27 -9.28
C PRO A 60 -0.79 23.76 -9.06
N VAL A 61 0.25 24.54 -8.73
CA VAL A 61 0.17 26.00 -8.77
C VAL A 61 0.07 26.46 -10.23
N ARG A 62 -0.76 27.45 -10.48
CA ARG A 62 -0.99 28.01 -11.81
C ARG A 62 0.21 28.85 -12.26
#